data_AF-A0A0D8Y247-F1
#
_entry.id   AF-A0A0D8Y247-F1
#
_cell.length_a   1.000
_cell.length_b   1.000
_cell.length_c   1.000
_cell.angle_alpha   90.00
_cell.angle_beta   90.00
_cell.angle_gamma   90.00
#
_symmetry.space_group_name_H-M   'P 1'
#
loop_
_entity.id
_entity.type
_entity.pdbx_description
1 polymer ?
#
loop_
_entity_poly.entity_id
_entity_poly.type
_entity_poly.pdbx_seq_one_letter_code
_entity_poly.pdbx_strand_id
1 'polypeptide(L)'
;MSNNCLFFISSLFLMFNERFALRKPCQDLLSCSIEKRCLNVPFVADRIQDTEVTEKMYDDIDSAINYGCIFTSGCSRQCKTCTLCHNAKQRVLKVLSGSDPKTDNDHVLVECHELVQCAKTCITGKNISSTSQCLRHHCAYHCFNGSCPKCAAFILKIFNQMCITGDFRNKVKDFQGQCSDLFWEVVHKKFKKEFDLESHSTTN
;
A
#
# COMPACT_ATOMS: atom_id res chain seq x y z
N MET A 1 -44.72 -22.90 7.81
CA MET A 1 -44.21 -21.69 8.48
C MET A 1 -42.86 -22.01 9.10
N SER A 2 -41.91 -21.10 8.83
CA SER A 2 -40.70 -20.81 9.60
C SER A 2 -39.50 -21.76 9.60
N ASN A 3 -38.34 -21.13 9.41
CA ASN A 3 -37.02 -21.43 9.99
C ASN A 3 -35.88 -22.03 9.16
N ASN A 4 -35.88 -21.95 7.81
CA ASN A 4 -34.67 -22.34 7.04
C ASN A 4 -34.06 -21.26 6.13
N CYS A 5 -34.63 -20.05 6.05
CA CYS A 5 -34.08 -19.00 5.18
C CYS A 5 -33.09 -18.06 5.89
N LEU A 6 -33.08 -18.02 7.23
CA LEU A 6 -32.24 -17.11 8.02
C LEU A 6 -30.82 -17.63 8.30
N PHE A 7 -30.60 -18.95 8.23
CA PHE A 7 -29.27 -19.53 8.46
C PHE A 7 -28.32 -19.38 7.27
N PHE A 8 -28.83 -19.34 6.03
CA PHE A 8 -27.99 -19.18 4.83
C PHE A 8 -27.50 -17.75 4.61
N ILE A 9 -28.22 -16.74 5.12
CA ILE A 9 -27.81 -15.33 5.00
C ILE A 9 -26.74 -14.97 6.05
N SER A 10 -26.74 -15.65 7.20
CA SER A 10 -25.68 -15.49 8.23
C SER A 10 -24.33 -16.06 7.77
N SER A 11 -24.31 -17.17 7.03
CA SER A 11 -23.06 -17.77 6.54
C SER A 11 -22.44 -17.03 5.35
N LEU A 12 -23.23 -16.28 4.56
CA LEU A 12 -22.69 -15.45 3.47
C LEU A 12 -22.00 -14.17 4.00
N PHE A 13 -22.48 -13.62 5.12
CA PHE A 13 -21.82 -12.48 5.78
C PHE A 13 -20.53 -12.85 6.53
N LEU A 14 -20.32 -14.13 6.86
CA LEU A 14 -19.07 -14.62 7.43
C LEU A 14 -18.02 -14.96 6.35
N MET A 15 -18.44 -15.29 5.13
CA MET A 15 -17.52 -15.49 3.99
C MET A 15 -17.04 -14.18 3.35
N PHE A 16 -17.72 -13.06 3.59
CA PHE A 16 -17.32 -11.73 3.08
C PHE A 16 -16.55 -10.86 4.08
N ASN A 17 -16.41 -11.28 5.34
CA ASN A 17 -15.69 -10.50 6.38
C ASN A 17 -14.27 -11.02 6.69
N GLU A 18 -13.87 -12.19 6.16
CA GLU A 18 -12.59 -12.82 6.48
C GLU A 18 -11.45 -12.55 5.48
N ARG A 19 -11.57 -11.58 4.56
CA ARG A 19 -10.41 -11.11 3.80
C ARG A 19 -9.70 -9.98 4.55
N PHE A 20 -8.94 -10.43 5.57
CA PHE A 20 -7.91 -9.69 6.31
C PHE A 20 -8.38 -8.64 7.33
N ALA A 21 -9.06 -9.07 8.39
CA ALA A 21 -8.95 -8.35 9.65
C ALA A 21 -7.45 -8.16 9.99
N LEU A 22 -6.98 -6.92 10.14
CA LEU A 22 -5.61 -6.70 10.61
C LEU A 22 -5.49 -7.35 11.98
N ARG A 23 -4.44 -8.17 12.17
CA ARG A 23 -4.05 -8.57 13.52
C ARG A 23 -3.83 -7.31 14.35
N LYS A 24 -4.30 -7.31 15.59
CA LYS A 24 -4.22 -6.19 16.54
C LYS A 24 -2.89 -5.41 16.50
N PRO A 25 -1.70 -6.05 16.45
CA PRO A 25 -0.44 -5.31 16.34
C PRO A 25 -0.32 -4.35 15.15
N CYS A 26 -0.89 -4.71 14.00
CA CYS A 26 -0.87 -3.85 12.83
C CYS A 26 -1.97 -2.78 12.88
N GLN A 27 -3.08 -3.02 13.59
CA GLN A 27 -4.07 -1.97 13.88
C GLN A 27 -3.44 -0.91 14.79
N ASP A 28 -2.74 -1.33 15.84
CA ASP A 28 -2.03 -0.42 16.76
C ASP A 28 -0.98 0.44 16.04
N LEU A 29 -0.30 -0.13 15.03
CA LEU A 29 0.61 0.61 14.16
C LEU A 29 -0.12 1.69 13.35
N LEU A 30 -1.27 1.36 12.75
CA LEU A 30 -2.04 2.32 11.97
C LEU A 30 -2.56 3.47 12.85
N SER A 31 -3.10 3.16 14.03
CA SER A 31 -3.52 4.15 15.01
C SER A 31 -2.36 5.06 15.42
N CYS A 32 -1.20 4.47 15.76
CA CYS A 32 0.01 5.24 16.06
C CYS A 32 0.39 6.17 14.90
N SER A 33 0.32 5.68 13.66
CA SER A 33 0.77 6.44 12.48
C SER A 33 -0.09 7.68 12.23
N ILE A 34 -1.38 7.63 12.59
CA ILE A 34 -2.26 8.80 12.60
C ILE A 34 -1.94 9.71 13.79
N GLU A 35 -1.93 9.17 15.01
CA GLU A 35 -1.73 9.94 16.25
C GLU A 35 -0.40 10.70 16.25
N LYS A 36 0.66 10.08 15.73
CA LYS A 36 2.01 10.67 15.62
C LYS A 36 2.19 11.50 14.36
N ARG A 37 1.14 11.70 13.56
CA ARG A 37 1.16 12.44 12.29
C ARG A 37 2.22 11.91 11.31
N CYS A 38 2.49 10.61 11.36
CA CYS A 38 3.26 9.95 10.30
C CYS A 38 2.45 9.87 8.99
N LEU A 39 1.12 9.94 9.08
CA LEU A 39 0.18 10.08 7.96
C LEU A 39 -0.46 11.46 8.00
N ASN A 40 -0.23 12.29 6.99
CA ASN A 40 -0.86 13.61 6.88
C ASN A 40 -2.22 13.52 6.18
N VAL A 41 -3.20 12.93 6.85
CA VAL A 41 -4.56 12.73 6.32
C VAL A 41 -5.24 14.04 5.93
N PRO A 42 -5.19 15.14 6.72
CA PRO A 42 -5.82 16.41 6.33
C PRO A 42 -5.27 16.97 5.02
N PHE A 43 -3.95 16.89 4.80
CA PHE A 43 -3.33 17.34 3.55
C PHE A 43 -3.90 16.62 2.31
N VAL A 44 -4.14 15.32 2.41
CA VAL A 44 -4.75 14.57 1.30
C VAL A 44 -6.22 14.94 1.17
N ALA A 45 -6.96 14.97 2.28
CA ALA A 45 -8.39 15.31 2.29
C ALA A 45 -8.70 16.65 1.63
N ASP A 46 -7.84 17.66 1.86
CA ASP A 46 -7.99 18.99 1.26
C ASP A 46 -7.73 19.00 -0.26
N ARG A 47 -6.80 18.16 -0.73
CA ARG A 47 -6.40 18.10 -2.14
C ARG A 47 -7.34 17.29 -3.01
N ILE A 48 -8.05 16.33 -2.42
CA ILE A 48 -9.00 15.47 -3.15
C ILE A 48 -10.42 16.04 -3.18
N GLN A 49 -10.69 17.09 -2.39
CA GLN A 49 -12.01 17.69 -2.25
C GLN A 49 -12.55 18.18 -3.60
N ASP A 50 -13.71 17.64 -3.98
CA ASP A 50 -14.43 17.92 -5.23
C ASP A 50 -13.56 17.75 -6.49
N THR A 51 -12.62 16.81 -6.44
CA THR A 51 -11.76 16.47 -7.59
C THR A 51 -12.06 15.09 -8.13
N GLU A 52 -11.87 14.92 -9.44
CA GLU A 52 -11.87 13.60 -10.07
C GLU A 52 -10.59 12.82 -9.71
N VAL A 53 -10.61 11.50 -9.85
CA VAL A 53 -9.44 10.65 -9.61
C VAL A 53 -8.37 10.89 -10.69
N THR A 54 -7.20 11.36 -10.25
CA THR A 54 -6.06 11.70 -11.12
C THR A 54 -4.78 11.00 -10.70
N GLU A 55 -3.78 10.94 -11.58
CA GLU A 55 -2.43 10.41 -11.27
C GLU A 55 -1.79 11.15 -10.09
N LYS A 56 -2.03 12.46 -9.98
CA LYS A 56 -1.53 13.32 -8.92
C LYS A 56 -2.05 12.89 -7.54
N MET A 57 -3.24 12.31 -7.46
CA MET A 57 -3.81 11.84 -6.20
C MET A 57 -2.90 10.79 -5.53
N TYR A 58 -2.32 9.87 -6.31
CA TYR A 58 -1.33 8.91 -5.80
C TYR A 58 -0.10 9.63 -5.23
N ASP A 59 0.43 10.61 -5.96
CA ASP A 59 1.62 11.36 -5.54
C ASP A 59 1.38 12.17 -4.26
N ASP A 60 0.17 12.73 -4.11
CA ASP A 60 -0.25 13.44 -2.90
C ASP A 60 -0.40 12.47 -1.70
N ILE A 61 -1.02 11.30 -1.91
CA ILE A 61 -1.16 10.26 -0.88
C ILE A 61 0.21 9.78 -0.42
N ASP A 62 1.06 9.40 -1.37
CA ASP A 62 2.39 8.90 -1.09
C ASP A 62 3.20 9.98 -0.33
N SER A 63 3.19 11.23 -0.79
CA SER A 63 3.86 12.36 -0.13
C SER A 63 3.34 12.64 1.28
N ALA A 64 2.10 12.27 1.59
CA ALA A 64 1.53 12.40 2.93
C ALA A 64 1.99 11.29 3.89
N ILE A 65 2.66 10.24 3.41
CA ILE A 65 3.16 9.12 4.22
C ILE A 65 4.64 9.34 4.54
N ASN A 66 4.94 9.54 5.82
CA ASN A 66 6.31 9.59 6.32
C ASN A 66 6.76 8.19 6.77
N TYR A 67 7.29 7.40 5.84
CA TYR A 67 7.81 6.05 6.13
C TYR A 67 8.94 6.05 7.16
N GLY A 68 9.76 7.11 7.23
CA GLY A 68 10.78 7.28 8.27
C GLY A 68 10.14 7.36 9.66
N CYS A 69 9.10 8.17 9.82
CA CYS A 69 8.31 8.27 11.05
C CYS A 69 7.70 6.91 11.44
N ILE A 70 7.12 6.18 10.49
CA ILE A 70 6.54 4.85 10.74
C ILE A 70 7.61 3.85 11.19
N PHE A 71 8.74 3.80 10.47
CA PHE A 71 9.78 2.79 10.68
C PHE A 71 10.72 3.08 11.85
N THR A 72 10.97 4.34 12.20
CA THR A 72 12.05 4.71 13.13
C THR A 72 11.61 5.61 14.27
N SER A 73 11.16 6.83 13.99
CA SER A 73 11.07 7.88 15.01
C SER A 73 9.71 8.00 15.70
N GLY A 74 8.62 7.65 15.03
CA GLY A 74 7.25 7.80 15.54
C GLY A 74 6.64 6.51 16.05
N CYS A 75 6.63 5.46 15.22
CA CYS A 75 5.86 4.22 15.47
C CYS A 75 6.70 2.94 15.43
N SER A 76 8.02 3.05 15.67
CA SER A 76 8.96 1.93 15.56
C SER A 76 8.61 0.73 16.45
N ARG A 77 8.06 0.95 17.65
CA ARG A 77 7.64 -0.14 18.55
C ARG A 77 6.49 -0.94 17.94
N GLN A 78 5.43 -0.25 17.51
CA GLN A 78 4.28 -0.87 16.85
C GLN A 78 4.69 -1.52 15.53
N CYS A 79 5.60 -0.89 14.77
CA CYS A 79 6.13 -1.45 13.54
C CYS A 79 6.89 -2.75 13.78
N LYS A 80 7.66 -2.85 14.88
CA LYS A 80 8.35 -4.08 15.27
C LYS A 80 7.37 -5.21 15.59
N THR A 81 6.24 -4.91 16.23
CA THR A 81 5.23 -5.92 16.60
C THR A 81 4.34 -6.31 15.41
N CYS A 82 4.07 -5.39 14.49
CA CYS A 82 3.37 -5.68 13.25
C CYS A 82 4.32 -6.36 12.25
N THR A 83 4.20 -7.68 12.08
CA THR A 83 5.08 -8.48 11.19
C THR A 83 5.17 -7.92 9.77
N LEU A 84 4.08 -7.36 9.23
CA LEU A 84 4.09 -6.73 7.90
C LEU A 84 5.03 -5.52 7.85
N CYS A 85 4.94 -4.62 8.83
CA CYS A 85 5.79 -3.44 8.90
C CYS A 85 7.24 -3.80 9.22
N HIS A 86 7.44 -4.73 10.16
CA HIS A 86 8.77 -5.19 10.53
C HIS A 86 9.50 -5.76 9.31
N ASN A 87 8.86 -6.67 8.57
CA ASN A 87 9.45 -7.29 7.39
C ASN A 87 9.68 -6.26 6.28
N ALA A 88 8.75 -5.34 6.04
CA ALA A 88 8.93 -4.25 5.08
C ALA A 88 10.15 -3.38 5.43
N LYS A 89 10.30 -2.98 6.71
CA LYS A 89 11.46 -2.23 7.20
C LYS A 89 12.76 -3.01 6.98
N GLN A 90 12.80 -4.30 7.32
CA GLN A 90 14.00 -5.12 7.12
C GLN A 90 14.38 -5.24 5.64
N ARG A 91 13.40 -5.43 4.75
CA ARG A 91 13.65 -5.48 3.30
C ARG A 91 14.22 -4.17 2.76
N VAL A 92 13.67 -3.02 3.18
CA VAL A 92 14.21 -1.70 2.81
C VAL A 92 15.66 -1.57 3.30
N LEU A 93 15.95 -1.95 4.55
CA LEU A 93 17.31 -1.90 5.08
C LEU A 93 18.28 -2.80 4.31
N LYS A 94 17.88 -4.05 3.99
CA LYS A 94 18.69 -4.99 3.19
C LYS A 94 18.99 -4.45 1.79
N VAL A 95 18.00 -3.83 1.16
CA VAL A 95 18.14 -3.22 -0.17
C VAL A 95 19.07 -2.00 -0.12
N LEU A 96 18.93 -1.15 0.90
CA LEU A 96 19.81 0.01 1.10
C LEU A 96 21.25 -0.37 1.50
N SER A 97 21.44 -1.50 2.19
CA SER A 97 22.78 -2.02 2.53
C SER A 97 23.46 -2.76 1.38
N GLY A 98 22.84 -2.82 0.19
CA GLY A 98 23.39 -3.50 -0.99
C GLY A 98 23.47 -5.03 -0.84
N SER A 99 22.73 -5.61 0.11
CA SER A 99 22.79 -7.03 0.42
C SER A 99 21.98 -7.84 -0.60
N ASP A 100 22.56 -8.91 -1.14
CA ASP A 100 21.88 -9.75 -2.12
C ASP A 100 20.83 -10.66 -1.44
N PRO A 101 19.55 -10.63 -1.86
CA PRO A 101 18.49 -11.44 -1.28
C PRO A 101 18.61 -12.93 -1.61
N LYS A 102 19.66 -13.34 -2.33
CA LYS A 102 19.91 -14.74 -2.73
C LYS A 102 20.60 -15.58 -1.65
N THR A 103 21.10 -14.98 -0.56
CA THR A 103 21.88 -15.68 0.47
C THR A 103 21.07 -16.15 1.68
N ASP A 104 19.80 -15.74 1.81
CA ASP A 104 18.93 -16.24 2.86
C ASP A 104 17.94 -17.25 2.26
N ASN A 105 17.87 -18.46 2.84
CA ASN A 105 16.84 -19.48 2.60
C ASN A 105 15.46 -19.02 3.13
N ASP A 106 15.14 -17.74 2.97
CA ASP A 106 13.92 -17.12 3.43
C ASP A 106 12.95 -17.07 2.24
N HIS A 107 11.96 -17.97 2.24
CA HIS A 107 10.89 -18.03 1.22
C HIS A 107 10.19 -16.68 0.98
N VAL A 108 10.36 -15.74 1.91
CA VAL A 108 9.89 -14.36 1.86
C VAL A 108 10.64 -13.50 0.81
N LEU A 109 11.84 -13.87 0.36
CA LEU A 109 12.62 -13.11 -0.65
C LEU A 109 12.34 -13.52 -2.10
N VAL A 110 11.73 -14.68 -2.33
CA VAL A 110 11.23 -15.09 -3.66
C VAL A 110 10.02 -14.24 -4.05
N GLU A 111 9.17 -13.92 -3.07
CA GLU A 111 8.04 -13.02 -3.24
C GLU A 111 8.55 -11.58 -3.36
N CYS A 112 8.16 -10.87 -4.44
CA CYS A 112 8.57 -9.49 -4.77
C CYS A 112 9.94 -9.32 -5.46
N HIS A 113 10.45 -10.34 -6.17
CA HIS A 113 11.74 -10.26 -6.86
C HIS A 113 11.88 -9.03 -7.77
N GLU A 114 10.87 -8.76 -8.61
CA GLU A 114 10.88 -7.62 -9.55
C GLU A 114 10.98 -6.26 -8.83
N LEU A 115 10.19 -6.08 -7.77
CA LEU A 115 10.22 -4.87 -6.94
C LEU A 115 11.61 -4.66 -6.32
N VAL A 116 12.22 -5.73 -5.78
CA VAL A 116 13.55 -5.66 -5.18
C VAL A 116 14.61 -5.39 -6.23
N GLN A 117 14.52 -6.00 -7.40
CA GLN A 117 15.48 -5.79 -8.48
C GLN A 117 15.39 -4.37 -9.03
N CYS A 118 14.18 -3.83 -9.24
CA CYS A 118 13.98 -2.43 -9.58
C CYS A 118 14.56 -1.50 -8.49
N ALA A 119 14.34 -1.80 -7.22
CA ALA A 119 14.87 -0.97 -6.14
C ALA A 119 16.40 -0.91 -6.13
N LYS A 120 17.09 -2.02 -6.44
CA LYS A 120 18.56 -2.03 -6.56
C LYS A 120 19.06 -1.14 -7.70
N THR A 121 18.41 -1.17 -8.87
CA THR A 121 18.79 -0.30 -10.00
C THR A 121 18.55 1.17 -9.67
N CYS A 122 17.54 1.50 -8.85
CA CYS A 122 17.33 2.85 -8.36
C CYS A 122 18.43 3.37 -7.43
N ILE A 123 19.09 2.49 -6.65
CA ILE A 123 20.10 2.88 -5.66
C ILE A 123 21.49 3.04 -6.29
N THR A 124 21.74 2.41 -7.44
CA THR A 124 23.07 2.38 -8.05
C THR A 124 23.42 3.74 -8.67
N GLY A 125 24.36 4.48 -8.06
CA GLY A 125 24.94 5.72 -8.61
C GLY A 125 24.03 6.96 -8.58
N LYS A 126 22.92 6.92 -7.85
CA LYS A 126 21.95 8.03 -7.74
C LYS A 126 22.01 8.72 -6.37
N ASN A 127 21.64 10.00 -6.31
CA ASN A 127 21.51 10.73 -5.05
C ASN A 127 20.19 10.36 -4.33
N ILE A 128 20.02 10.76 -3.07
CA ILE A 128 18.85 10.39 -2.25
C ILE A 128 17.52 10.82 -2.89
N SER A 129 17.47 12.01 -3.49
CA SER A 129 16.26 12.55 -4.12
C SER A 129 15.85 11.76 -5.37
N SER A 130 16.81 11.47 -6.25
CA SER A 130 16.58 10.66 -7.44
C SER A 130 16.30 9.18 -7.11
N THR A 131 16.89 8.67 -6.02
CA THR A 131 16.59 7.33 -5.49
C THR A 131 15.15 7.26 -5.01
N SER A 132 14.70 8.22 -4.19
CA SER A 132 13.33 8.22 -3.67
C SER A 132 12.29 8.37 -4.77
N GLN A 133 12.54 9.24 -5.75
CA GLN A 133 11.65 9.39 -6.91
C GLN A 133 11.55 8.09 -7.71
N CYS A 134 12.68 7.43 -7.98
CA CYS A 134 12.73 6.16 -8.71
C CYS A 134 11.96 5.06 -7.97
N LEU A 135 12.17 4.91 -6.66
CA LEU A 135 11.48 3.90 -5.85
C LEU A 135 9.95 4.13 -5.82
N ARG A 136 9.51 5.38 -5.66
CA ARG A 136 8.12 5.73 -5.39
C ARG A 136 7.25 5.81 -6.64
N HIS A 137 7.82 6.25 -7.76
CA HIS A 137 7.06 6.47 -9.00
C HIS A 137 7.35 5.45 -10.09
N HIS A 138 8.47 4.70 -10.02
CA HIS A 138 8.78 3.67 -11.01
C HIS A 138 8.63 2.28 -10.41
N CYS A 139 9.38 1.96 -9.35
CA CYS A 139 9.36 0.60 -8.80
C CYS A 139 8.04 0.24 -8.09
N ALA A 140 7.30 1.24 -7.59
CA ALA A 140 6.04 1.02 -6.90
C ALA A 140 5.01 0.27 -7.74
N TYR A 141 5.07 0.35 -9.08
CA TYR A 141 4.21 -0.44 -9.96
C TYR A 141 4.32 -1.96 -9.70
N HIS A 142 5.51 -2.49 -9.44
CA HIS A 142 5.72 -3.92 -9.13
C HIS A 142 5.10 -4.38 -7.80
N CYS A 143 4.62 -3.43 -7.00
CA CYS A 143 3.78 -3.71 -5.84
C CYS A 143 2.36 -4.11 -6.27
N PHE A 144 1.86 -3.54 -7.37
CA PHE A 144 0.45 -3.52 -7.76
C PHE A 144 0.12 -4.39 -8.98
N ASN A 145 1.13 -4.75 -9.81
CA ASN A 145 0.95 -5.63 -10.97
C ASN A 145 0.75 -7.12 -10.62
N GLY A 146 0.72 -7.46 -9.33
CA GLY A 146 0.56 -8.84 -8.85
C GLY A 146 1.87 -9.56 -8.50
N SER A 147 3.04 -9.01 -8.87
CA SER A 147 4.35 -9.61 -8.56
C SER A 147 4.70 -9.59 -7.07
N CYS A 148 3.99 -8.79 -6.27
CA CYS A 148 4.25 -8.63 -4.83
C CYS A 148 2.95 -8.40 -4.02
N PRO A 149 2.08 -9.41 -3.87
CA PRO A 149 0.73 -9.24 -3.32
C PRO A 149 0.73 -8.75 -1.86
N LYS A 150 1.72 -9.15 -1.05
CA LYS A 150 1.88 -8.63 0.32
C LYS A 150 2.20 -7.13 0.37
N CYS A 151 2.90 -6.59 -0.63
CA CYS A 151 3.13 -5.15 -0.71
C CYS A 151 1.83 -4.40 -1.00
N ALA A 152 1.10 -4.81 -2.05
CA ALA A 152 -0.20 -4.19 -2.37
C ALA A 152 -1.14 -4.25 -1.16
N ALA A 153 -1.24 -5.40 -0.51
CA ALA A 153 -2.10 -5.58 0.66
C ALA A 153 -1.71 -4.65 1.83
N PHE A 154 -0.41 -4.39 2.04
CA PHE A 154 0.04 -3.48 3.09
C PHE A 154 -0.30 -2.02 2.76
N ILE A 155 -0.01 -1.58 1.52
CA ILE A 155 -0.30 -0.21 1.09
C ILE A 155 -1.81 0.06 1.07
N LEU A 156 -2.61 -0.87 0.53
CA LEU A 156 -4.07 -0.79 0.54
C LEU A 156 -4.62 -0.62 1.97
N LYS A 157 -4.04 -1.29 2.97
CA LYS A 157 -4.46 -1.15 4.37
C LYS A 157 -4.15 0.23 4.94
N ILE A 158 -2.98 0.78 4.65
CA ILE A 158 -2.63 2.16 5.03
C ILE A 158 -3.62 3.12 4.36
N PHE A 159 -3.85 2.97 3.05
CA PHE A 159 -4.77 3.80 2.31
C PHE A 159 -6.19 3.72 2.86
N ASN A 160 -6.73 2.52 3.10
CA ASN A 160 -8.08 2.34 3.64
C ASN A 160 -8.24 3.06 4.97
N GLN A 161 -7.22 3.00 5.84
CA GLN A 161 -7.26 3.72 7.10
C GLN A 161 -7.29 5.23 6.89
N MET A 162 -6.46 5.77 5.99
CA MET A 162 -6.46 7.20 5.64
C MET A 162 -7.80 7.62 5.04
N CYS A 163 -8.34 6.80 4.13
CA CYS A 163 -9.60 7.03 3.44
C CYS A 163 -10.79 7.08 4.39
N ILE A 164 -10.86 6.16 5.36
CA ILE A 164 -11.90 6.15 6.40
C ILE A 164 -11.73 7.36 7.33
N THR A 165 -10.50 7.61 7.78
CA THR A 165 -10.21 8.67 8.76
C THR A 165 -10.41 10.08 8.17
N GLY A 166 -10.08 10.26 6.90
CA GLY A 166 -10.17 11.53 6.18
C GLY A 166 -11.45 11.70 5.38
N ASP A 167 -12.37 10.74 5.46
CA ASP A 167 -13.61 10.69 4.68
C ASP A 167 -13.41 10.89 3.16
N PHE A 168 -12.40 10.22 2.59
CA PHE A 168 -12.00 10.49 1.21
C PHE A 168 -13.11 10.18 0.21
N ARG A 169 -13.91 9.15 0.48
CA ARG A 169 -15.00 8.70 -0.42
C ARG A 169 -16.01 9.80 -0.72
N ASN A 170 -16.39 10.56 0.31
CA ASN A 170 -17.37 11.65 0.18
C ASN A 170 -16.73 12.96 -0.32
N LYS A 171 -15.40 13.01 -0.40
CA LYS A 171 -14.65 14.18 -0.86
C LYS A 171 -14.29 14.10 -2.33
N VAL A 172 -14.10 12.90 -2.87
CA VAL A 172 -13.82 12.71 -4.30
C VAL A 172 -15.12 12.91 -5.08
N LYS A 173 -15.04 13.71 -6.14
CA LYS A 173 -16.19 14.08 -6.97
C LYS A 173 -16.81 12.84 -7.61
N ASP A 174 -18.13 12.73 -7.51
CA ASP A 174 -18.95 11.68 -8.12
C ASP A 174 -18.54 10.23 -7.77
N PHE A 175 -17.73 10.02 -6.72
CA PHE A 175 -17.27 8.70 -6.32
C PHE A 175 -18.30 7.99 -5.42
N GLN A 176 -18.64 6.73 -5.75
CA GLN A 176 -19.66 5.94 -5.04
C GLN A 176 -19.14 4.59 -4.52
N GLY A 177 -17.88 4.23 -4.81
CA GLY A 177 -17.28 2.96 -4.41
C GLY A 177 -16.83 2.91 -2.96
N GLN A 178 -16.16 1.83 -2.56
CA GLN A 178 -15.48 1.67 -1.28
C GLN A 178 -14.06 2.25 -1.33
N CYS A 179 -13.41 2.41 -0.17
CA CYS A 179 -12.01 2.86 -0.12
C CYS A 179 -11.07 1.94 -0.92
N SER A 180 -11.35 0.63 -0.98
CA SER A 180 -10.59 -0.28 -1.83
C SER A 180 -10.71 0.04 -3.31
N ASP A 181 -11.90 0.46 -3.75
CA ASP A 181 -12.16 0.76 -5.15
C ASP A 181 -11.45 2.07 -5.52
N LEU A 182 -11.56 3.08 -4.65
CA LEU A 182 -10.82 4.34 -4.80
C LEU A 182 -9.32 4.12 -4.88
N PHE A 183 -8.79 3.24 -4.01
CA PHE A 183 -7.37 2.88 -4.04
C PHE A 183 -6.94 2.35 -5.40
N TRP A 184 -7.67 1.37 -5.94
CA TRP A 184 -7.32 0.76 -7.21
C TRP A 184 -7.52 1.71 -8.38
N GLU A 185 -8.54 2.56 -8.36
CA GLU A 185 -8.70 3.63 -9.37
C GLU A 185 -7.50 4.59 -9.37
N VAL A 186 -7.05 5.03 -8.19
CA VAL A 186 -5.88 5.90 -8.04
C VAL A 186 -4.61 5.21 -8.57
N VAL A 187 -4.39 3.95 -8.20
CA VAL A 187 -3.23 3.14 -8.64
C VAL A 187 -3.26 2.94 -10.16
N HIS A 188 -4.40 2.57 -10.74
CA HIS A 188 -4.54 2.38 -12.18
C HIS A 188 -4.35 3.68 -12.95
N LYS A 189 -4.85 4.82 -12.44
CA LYS A 189 -4.56 6.12 -13.05
C LYS A 189 -3.05 6.37 -13.04
N LYS A 190 -2.38 6.22 -11.89
CA LYS A 190 -0.96 6.50 -11.75
C LYS A 190 -0.07 5.67 -12.68
N PHE A 191 -0.36 4.37 -12.81
CA PHE A 191 0.46 3.41 -13.55
C PHE A 191 -0.21 2.93 -14.84
N LYS A 192 -1.07 3.78 -15.44
CA LYS A 192 -1.86 3.40 -16.61
C LYS A 192 -0.98 2.85 -17.73
N LYS A 193 0.12 3.53 -18.03
CA LYS A 193 1.05 3.15 -19.12
C LYS A 193 1.65 1.77 -18.88
N GLU A 194 2.07 1.49 -17.65
CA GLU A 194 2.67 0.22 -17.26
C GLU A 194 1.67 -0.93 -17.37
N PHE A 195 0.44 -0.74 -16.88
CA PHE A 195 -0.65 -1.73 -17.03
C PHE A 195 -1.04 -1.96 -18.50
N ASP A 196 -1.14 -0.90 -19.31
CA ASP A 196 -1.46 -1.01 -20.74
C ASP A 196 -0.38 -1.83 -21.48
N LEU A 197 0.90 -1.59 -21.20
CA LEU A 197 2.02 -2.33 -21.80
C LEU A 197 2.04 -3.82 -21.43
N GLU A 198 1.71 -4.16 -20.18
CA GLU A 198 1.64 -5.55 -19.70
C GLU A 198 0.47 -6.32 -20.33
N SER A 199 -0.66 -5.65 -20.60
CA SER A 199 -1.80 -6.27 -21.27
C SER A 199 -1.50 -6.67 -22.73
N HIS A 200 -0.63 -5.90 -23.40
CA HIS A 200 -0.22 -6.16 -24.78
C HIS A 200 0.88 -7.23 -24.90
N SER A 201 1.68 -7.45 -23.84
CA SER A 201 2.71 -8.50 -23.84
C SER A 201 2.16 -9.90 -23.57
N THR A 202 0.94 -10.02 -23.02
CA THR A 202 0.26 -11.29 -22.76
C THR A 202 -0.60 -11.80 -23.92
N THR A 203 -0.73 -11.02 -25.00
CA THR A 203 -1.55 -11.37 -26.18
C THR A 203 -0.73 -11.89 -27.38
N ASN A 204 0.58 -12.08 -27.21
CA ASN A 204 1.48 -12.71 -28.18
C ASN A 204 2.09 -13.99 -27.61
#